data_AF-A0A800JBU0-F1
#
_entry.id   AF-A0A800JBU0-F1
#
_cell.length_a   1.000
_cell.length_b   1.000
_cell.length_c   1.000
_cell.angle_alpha   90.00
_cell.angle_beta   90.00
_cell.angle_gamma   90.00
#
_symmetry.space_group_name_H-M   'P 1'
#
loop_
_entity.id
_entity.type
_entity.pdbx_description
1 polymer ?
#
loop_
_entity_poly.entity_id
_entity_poly.type
_entity_poly.pdbx_seq_one_letter_code
_entity_poly.pdbx_strand_id
1 'polypeptide(L)'
;MTKNSLEIGKILVSDQDAANRLMRTLIQSADSASTRRNRQHFWKKFKEWCEARDVSPLPAELDTVIFYLLDQARHGQKKSTLNNMRWAIDTIHQQQGLTAPTDDPKAKRQIKGLFRTMAEQRPEQVFQSKKKPITINQIRIMDFPKGILGLRDKALLLL
;
A
#
# COMPACT_ATOMS: atom_id res chain seq x y z
N MET A 1 -27.59 13.25 -48.50
CA MET A 1 -26.54 12.96 -47.49
C MET A 1 -27.21 12.71 -46.14
N THR A 2 -27.89 11.59 -45.94
CA THR A 2 -28.81 11.52 -44.79
C THR A 2 -29.07 10.08 -44.38
N LYS A 3 -28.91 9.82 -43.08
CA LYS A 3 -29.16 8.58 -42.30
C LYS A 3 -27.97 7.60 -42.19
N ASN A 4 -27.42 7.06 -43.27
CA ASN A 4 -26.42 5.97 -43.13
C ASN A 4 -25.08 6.42 -42.49
N SER A 5 -24.61 7.63 -42.84
CA SER A 5 -23.37 8.19 -42.27
C SER A 5 -23.51 8.63 -40.80
N LEU A 6 -24.73 8.90 -40.32
CA LEU A 6 -24.99 9.24 -38.91
C LEU A 6 -25.05 7.99 -38.02
N GLU A 7 -25.58 6.88 -38.55
CA GLU A 7 -25.66 5.59 -37.86
C GLU A 7 -24.29 4.94 -37.70
N ILE A 8 -23.44 4.95 -38.74
CA ILE A 8 -22.05 4.44 -38.66
C ILE A 8 -21.23 5.25 -37.66
N GLY A 9 -21.41 6.58 -37.60
CA GLY A 9 -20.77 7.44 -36.61
C GLY A 9 -21.18 7.10 -35.17
N LYS A 10 -22.45 6.80 -34.90
CA LYS A 10 -22.93 6.36 -33.58
C LYS A 10 -22.42 4.98 -33.18
N ILE A 11 -22.31 4.04 -34.13
CA ILE A 11 -21.81 2.68 -33.86
C ILE A 11 -20.33 2.71 -33.48
N LEU A 12 -19.50 3.47 -34.22
CA LEU A 12 -18.07 3.63 -33.91
C LEU A 12 -17.83 4.44 -32.62
N VAL A 13 -18.64 5.47 -32.35
CA VAL A 13 -18.58 6.22 -31.08
C VAL A 13 -19.01 5.34 -29.89
N SER A 14 -20.00 4.47 -30.06
CA SER A 14 -20.44 3.53 -29.02
C SER A 14 -19.35 2.50 -28.68
N ASP A 15 -18.59 2.04 -29.69
CA ASP A 15 -17.45 1.13 -29.52
C ASP A 15 -16.27 1.82 -28.80
N GLN A 16 -15.95 3.07 -29.19
CA GLN A 16 -14.95 3.90 -28.52
C GLN A 16 -15.34 4.22 -27.06
N ASP A 17 -16.61 4.52 -26.81
CA ASP A 17 -17.13 4.80 -25.47
C ASP A 17 -17.16 3.53 -24.61
N ALA A 18 -17.46 2.37 -25.19
CA ALA A 18 -17.38 1.08 -24.52
C ALA A 18 -15.93 0.75 -24.13
N ALA A 19 -14.97 0.94 -25.06
CA ALA A 19 -13.55 0.78 -24.80
C ALA A 19 -13.06 1.73 -23.69
N ASN A 20 -13.46 3.00 -23.72
CA ASN A 20 -13.12 3.98 -22.69
C ASN A 20 -13.71 3.62 -21.31
N ARG A 21 -14.97 3.13 -21.27
CA ARG A 21 -15.59 2.63 -20.03
C ARG A 21 -14.86 1.39 -19.50
N LEU A 22 -14.47 0.47 -20.37
CA LEU A 22 -13.70 -0.72 -20.01
C LEU A 22 -12.33 -0.33 -19.44
N MET A 23 -11.58 0.54 -20.11
CA MET A 23 -10.29 1.04 -19.64
C MET A 23 -10.39 1.71 -18.26
N ARG A 24 -11.40 2.55 -18.04
CA ARG A 24 -11.68 3.15 -16.72
C ARG A 24 -12.00 2.09 -15.67
N THR A 25 -12.78 1.06 -16.03
CA THR A 25 -13.14 -0.03 -15.12
C THR A 25 -11.92 -0.86 -14.74
N LEU A 26 -11.02 -1.15 -15.70
CA LEU A 26 -9.78 -1.89 -15.45
C LEU A 26 -8.85 -1.13 -14.49
N ILE A 27 -8.73 0.19 -14.65
CA ILE A 27 -7.95 1.03 -13.71
C ILE A 27 -8.58 0.99 -12.30
N GLN A 28 -9.91 1.01 -12.20
CA GLN A 28 -10.60 0.95 -10.91
C GLN A 28 -10.53 -0.44 -10.25
N SER A 29 -10.51 -1.51 -11.05
CA SER A 29 -10.45 -2.90 -10.57
C SER A 29 -9.04 -3.40 -10.30
N ALA A 30 -8.01 -2.70 -10.80
CA ALA A 30 -6.59 -3.05 -10.60
C ALA A 30 -6.22 -3.13 -9.11
N ASP A 31 -6.79 -2.26 -8.28
CA ASP A 31 -6.60 -2.28 -6.84
C ASP A 31 -7.77 -2.95 -6.13
N SER A 32 -7.47 -3.81 -5.17
CA SER A 32 -8.50 -4.31 -4.23
C SER A 32 -9.11 -3.15 -3.43
N ALA A 33 -10.34 -3.34 -2.93
CA ALA A 33 -11.00 -2.33 -2.08
C ALA A 33 -10.18 -2.00 -0.82
N SER A 34 -9.47 -2.97 -0.23
CA SER A 34 -8.59 -2.74 0.91
C SER A 34 -7.36 -1.92 0.53
N THR A 35 -6.74 -2.19 -0.63
CA THR A 35 -5.62 -1.41 -1.16
C THR A 35 -6.01 0.06 -1.38
N ARG A 36 -7.18 0.31 -1.97
CA ARG A 36 -7.70 1.68 -2.18
C ARG A 36 -7.92 2.41 -0.86
N ARG A 37 -8.57 1.77 0.12
CA ARG A 37 -8.79 2.35 1.46
C ARG A 37 -7.48 2.65 2.16
N ASN A 38 -6.51 1.75 2.08
CA ASN A 38 -5.18 1.94 2.68
C ASN A 38 -4.45 3.13 2.07
N ARG A 39 -4.47 3.27 0.73
CA ARG A 39 -3.92 4.44 0.04
C ARG A 39 -4.59 5.74 0.49
N GLN A 40 -5.92 5.78 0.48
CA GLN A 40 -6.70 6.96 0.90
C GLN A 40 -6.42 7.34 2.36
N HIS A 41 -6.33 6.35 3.25
CA HIS A 41 -6.01 6.57 4.65
C HIS A 41 -4.66 7.24 4.84
N PHE A 42 -3.60 6.69 4.24
CA PHE A 42 -2.26 7.27 4.36
C PHE A 42 -2.12 8.61 3.66
N TRP A 43 -2.78 8.79 2.52
CA TRP A 43 -2.82 10.09 1.84
C TRP A 43 -3.48 11.17 2.71
N LYS A 44 -4.62 10.86 3.35
CA LYS A 44 -5.27 11.78 4.27
C LYS A 44 -4.33 12.19 5.40
N LYS A 45 -3.61 11.23 5.99
CA LYS A 45 -2.63 11.50 7.07
C LYS A 45 -1.49 12.38 6.63
N PHE A 46 -0.96 12.16 5.42
CA PHE A 46 0.09 13.01 4.87
C PHE A 46 -0.42 14.44 4.63
N LYS A 47 -1.61 14.61 4.04
CA LYS A 47 -2.22 15.93 3.85
C LYS A 47 -2.41 16.69 5.16
N GLU A 48 -2.98 16.04 6.17
CA GLU A 48 -3.16 16.62 7.52
C GLU A 48 -1.81 17.09 8.10
N TRP A 49 -0.75 16.29 7.91
CA TRP A 49 0.59 16.63 8.38
C TRP A 49 1.20 17.83 7.63
N CYS A 50 0.98 17.91 6.32
CA CYS A 50 1.40 19.00 5.45
C CYS A 50 0.67 20.31 5.78
N GLU A 51 -0.66 20.26 5.94
CA GLU A 51 -1.50 21.39 6.31
C GLU A 51 -1.06 21.99 7.66
N ALA A 52 -0.74 21.14 8.64
CA ALA A 52 -0.24 21.59 9.95
C ALA A 52 1.15 22.27 9.91
N ARG A 53 1.87 22.18 8.79
CA ARG A 53 3.23 22.71 8.62
C ARG A 53 3.34 23.75 7.49
N ASP A 54 2.21 24.13 6.91
CA ASP A 54 2.13 25.06 5.79
C ASP A 54 3.03 24.67 4.59
N VAL A 55 3.04 23.38 4.28
CA VAL A 55 3.77 22.83 3.11
C VAL A 55 2.79 22.18 2.14
N SER A 56 3.11 22.22 0.84
CA SER A 56 2.24 21.62 -0.18
C SER A 56 2.30 20.09 -0.15
N PRO A 57 1.15 19.39 -0.05
CA PRO A 57 1.10 17.94 -0.17
C PRO A 57 1.15 17.46 -1.64
N LEU A 58 0.84 18.33 -2.62
CA LEU A 58 0.78 17.96 -4.04
C LEU A 58 1.02 19.20 -4.94
N PRO A 59 2.08 19.23 -5.77
CA PRO A 59 3.23 18.32 -5.73
C PRO A 59 3.98 18.47 -4.40
N ALA A 60 4.33 17.35 -3.77
CA ALA A 60 5.22 17.34 -2.62
C ALA A 60 6.68 17.27 -3.07
N GLU A 61 7.51 18.10 -2.46
CA GLU A 61 8.96 17.99 -2.56
C GLU A 61 9.47 16.72 -1.87
N LEU A 62 10.59 16.18 -2.35
CA LEU A 62 11.24 15.02 -1.76
C LEU A 62 11.52 15.24 -0.27
N ASP A 63 12.07 16.40 0.10
CA ASP A 63 12.43 16.70 1.48
C ASP A 63 11.19 16.69 2.39
N THR A 64 10.04 17.18 1.91
CA THR A 64 8.75 17.09 2.63
C THR A 64 8.37 15.65 2.95
N VAL A 65 8.52 14.74 1.98
CA VAL A 65 8.22 13.31 2.20
C VAL A 65 9.20 12.68 3.17
N ILE A 66 10.50 13.01 3.09
CA ILE A 66 11.51 12.51 4.02
C ILE A 66 11.23 12.99 5.45
N PHE A 67 10.93 14.28 5.64
CA PHE A 67 10.60 14.83 6.95
C PHE A 67 9.35 14.19 7.55
N TYR A 68 8.32 13.97 6.74
CA TYR A 68 7.13 13.24 7.17
C TYR A 68 7.48 11.83 7.64
N LEU A 69 8.21 11.05 6.84
CA LEU A 69 8.58 9.68 7.22
C LEU A 69 9.46 9.64 8.48
N LEU A 70 10.35 10.62 8.66
CA LEU A 70 11.16 10.78 9.87
C LEU A 70 10.27 11.06 11.11
N ASP A 71 9.31 11.96 10.99
CA ASP A 71 8.38 12.32 12.07
C ASP A 71 7.53 11.11 12.47
N GLN A 72 6.98 10.40 11.48
CA GLN A 72 6.23 9.17 11.71
C GLN A 72 7.09 8.07 12.37
N ALA A 73 8.37 7.94 11.98
CA ALA A 73 9.30 7.02 12.63
C ALA A 73 9.58 7.42 14.09
N ARG A 74 9.70 8.72 14.39
CA ARG A 74 9.82 9.24 15.77
C ARG A 74 8.59 8.91 16.60
N HIS A 75 7.40 8.92 16.00
CA HIS A 75 6.14 8.51 16.61
C HIS A 75 5.91 6.99 16.68
N GLY A 76 6.93 6.17 16.46
CA GLY A 76 6.82 4.73 16.71
C GLY A 76 6.40 3.88 15.51
N GLN A 77 6.20 4.48 14.33
CA GLN A 77 5.70 3.74 13.18
C GLN A 77 6.71 2.71 12.67
N LYS A 78 6.20 1.51 12.36
CA LYS A 78 7.02 0.41 11.83
C LYS A 78 7.45 0.70 10.39
N LYS A 79 8.59 0.16 9.97
CA LYS A 79 9.11 0.27 8.60
C LYS A 79 8.08 -0.12 7.54
N SER A 80 7.29 -1.17 7.77
CA SER A 80 6.22 -1.60 6.86
C SER A 80 5.16 -0.52 6.67
N THR A 81 4.76 0.15 7.75
CA THR A 81 3.80 1.25 7.72
C THR A 81 4.38 2.46 6.99
N LEU A 82 5.64 2.81 7.27
CA LEU A 82 6.33 3.91 6.58
C LEU A 82 6.45 3.67 5.07
N ASN A 83 6.73 2.43 4.66
CA ASN A 83 6.72 2.05 3.24
C ASN A 83 5.33 2.19 2.62
N ASN A 84 4.26 1.81 3.34
CA ASN A 84 2.89 2.01 2.85
C ASN A 84 2.51 3.49 2.74
N MET A 85 2.95 4.32 3.69
CA MET A 85 2.78 5.77 3.64
C MET A 85 3.46 6.35 2.40
N ARG A 86 4.75 6.02 2.20
CA ARG A 86 5.53 6.40 1.02
C ARG A 86 4.84 5.98 -0.28
N TRP A 87 4.49 4.69 -0.39
CA TRP A 87 3.82 4.15 -1.57
C TRP A 87 2.51 4.89 -1.88
N ALA A 88 1.71 5.21 -0.85
CA ALA A 88 0.47 5.95 -1.03
C ALA A 88 0.72 7.36 -1.59
N ILE A 89 1.74 8.06 -1.09
CA ILE A 89 2.14 9.39 -1.57
C ILE A 89 2.59 9.30 -3.03
N ASP A 90 3.53 8.41 -3.35
CA ASP A 90 4.03 8.23 -4.72
C ASP A 90 2.90 7.88 -5.70
N THR A 91 2.01 6.95 -5.30
CA THR A 91 0.90 6.51 -6.15
C THR A 91 -0.08 7.64 -6.44
N ILE A 92 -0.37 8.50 -5.44
CA ILE A 92 -1.27 9.64 -5.66
C ILE A 92 -0.63 10.65 -6.62
N HIS A 93 0.67 10.92 -6.52
CA HIS A 93 1.37 11.78 -7.48
C HIS A 93 1.26 11.23 -8.90
N GLN A 94 1.57 9.94 -9.07
CA GLN A 94 1.46 9.25 -10.36
C GLN A 94 0.05 9.28 -10.94
N GLN A 95 -0.98 9.10 -10.10
CA GLN A 95 -2.38 9.18 -10.51
C GLN A 95 -2.82 10.58 -10.95
N GLN A 96 -2.09 11.62 -10.53
CA GLN A 96 -2.28 13.00 -10.96
C GLN A 96 -1.37 13.39 -12.13
N GLY A 97 -0.69 12.41 -12.75
CA GLY A 97 0.24 12.64 -13.87
C GLY A 97 1.56 13.29 -13.45
N LEU A 98 1.87 13.31 -12.16
CA LEU A 98 3.11 13.88 -11.61
C LEU A 98 4.15 12.79 -11.37
N THR A 99 5.43 13.17 -11.40
CA THR A 99 6.51 12.28 -10.98
C THR A 99 6.38 11.95 -9.49
N ALA A 100 6.59 10.68 -9.14
CA ALA A 100 6.61 10.27 -7.74
C ALA A 100 7.78 10.94 -7.00
N PRO A 101 7.54 11.59 -5.84
CA PRO A 101 8.58 12.34 -5.11
C PRO A 101 9.79 11.49 -4.74
N THR A 102 9.60 10.17 -4.58
CA THR A 102 10.66 9.26 -4.14
C THR A 102 11.28 8.38 -5.23
N ASP A 103 11.03 8.68 -6.51
CA ASP A 103 11.56 7.86 -7.61
C ASP A 103 13.03 8.17 -7.96
N ASP A 104 13.51 9.38 -7.64
CA ASP A 104 14.90 9.80 -7.86
C ASP A 104 15.90 8.88 -7.09
N PRO A 105 17.03 8.47 -7.72
CA PRO A 105 18.13 7.78 -7.03
C PRO A 105 18.57 8.41 -5.69
N LYS A 106 18.60 9.74 -5.58
CA LYS A 106 18.92 10.49 -4.34
C LYS A 106 17.90 10.20 -3.25
N ALA A 107 16.60 10.22 -3.58
CA ALA A 107 15.52 9.88 -2.66
C ALA A 107 15.66 8.45 -2.13
N LYS A 108 15.92 7.50 -3.03
CA LYS A 108 16.11 6.09 -2.68
C LYS A 108 17.30 5.91 -1.70
N ARG A 109 18.38 6.68 -1.87
CA ARG A 109 19.53 6.68 -0.94
C ARG A 109 19.17 7.28 0.43
N GLN A 110 18.45 8.41 0.48
CA GLN A 110 18.02 9.02 1.74
C GLN A 110 17.09 8.10 2.54
N ILE A 111 16.11 7.47 1.88
CA ILE A 111 15.17 6.53 2.52
C ILE A 111 15.90 5.28 3.02
N LYS A 112 16.87 4.78 2.26
CA LYS A 112 17.75 3.69 2.72
C LYS A 112 18.52 4.09 3.97
N GLY A 113 19.05 5.32 4.02
CA GLY A 113 19.70 5.89 5.20
C GLY A 113 18.77 5.94 6.41
N LEU A 114 17.57 6.51 6.24
CA LEU A 114 16.53 6.56 7.27
C LEU A 114 16.27 5.19 7.89
N PHE A 115 16.00 4.17 7.06
CA PHE A 115 15.70 2.83 7.57
C PHE A 115 16.91 2.13 8.19
N ARG A 116 18.13 2.43 7.76
CA ARG A 116 19.35 1.91 8.41
C ARG A 116 19.50 2.50 9.80
N THR A 117 19.40 3.82 9.92
CA THR A 117 19.45 4.51 11.23
C THR A 117 18.33 4.05 12.16
N MET A 118 17.12 3.83 11.63
CA MET A 118 16.04 3.22 12.41
C MET A 118 16.39 1.82 12.90
N ALA A 119 17.04 0.98 12.09
CA ALA A 119 17.40 -0.38 12.50
C ALA A 119 18.46 -0.37 13.62
N GLU A 120 19.35 0.61 13.61
CA GLU A 120 20.38 0.80 14.64
C GLU A 120 19.80 1.35 15.95
N GLN A 121 18.92 2.35 15.86
CA GLN A 121 18.41 3.06 17.05
C GLN A 121 17.15 2.44 17.65
N ARG A 122 16.32 1.80 16.81
CA ARG A 122 14.98 1.29 17.15
C ARG A 122 14.71 -0.02 16.41
N PRO A 123 15.50 -1.08 16.66
CA PRO A 123 15.44 -2.34 15.93
C PRO A 123 14.03 -2.96 15.95
N GLU A 124 13.27 -2.79 17.03
CA GLU A 124 11.90 -3.26 17.16
C GLU A 124 10.94 -2.63 16.14
N GLN A 125 11.26 -1.46 15.58
CA GLN A 125 10.45 -0.79 14.55
C GLN A 125 10.74 -1.29 13.13
N VAL A 126 11.90 -1.91 12.92
CA VAL A 126 12.35 -2.39 11.62
C VAL A 126 12.21 -3.89 11.50
N PHE A 127 12.65 -4.62 12.51
CA PHE A 127 12.60 -6.07 12.51
C PHE A 127 11.24 -6.53 13.00
N GLN A 128 10.55 -7.31 12.17
CA GLN A 128 9.41 -8.06 12.64
C GLN A 128 9.91 -9.21 13.52
N SER A 129 9.56 -9.19 14.80
CA SER A 129 9.67 -10.37 15.64
C SER A 129 8.80 -11.46 15.03
N LYS A 130 9.41 -12.39 14.30
CA LYS A 130 8.69 -13.58 13.83
C LYS A 130 8.12 -14.27 15.05
N LYS A 131 6.83 -14.62 15.03
CA LYS A 131 6.28 -15.49 16.07
C LYS A 131 7.12 -16.77 16.09
N LYS A 132 7.45 -17.26 17.29
CA LYS A 132 8.18 -18.53 17.42
C LYS A 132 7.36 -19.61 16.71
N PRO A 133 7.98 -20.47 15.89
CA PRO A 133 7.30 -21.62 15.33
C PRO A 133 6.63 -22.42 16.44
N ILE A 134 5.42 -22.92 16.18
CA ILE A 134 4.79 -23.87 17.10
C ILE A 134 5.63 -25.15 17.08
N THR A 135 5.96 -25.67 18.26
CA THR A 135 6.73 -26.91 18.37
C THR A 135 5.81 -28.11 18.48
N ILE A 136 6.32 -29.30 18.13
CA ILE A 136 5.60 -30.58 18.32
C ILE A 136 5.12 -30.73 19.77
N ASN A 137 5.94 -30.34 20.76
CA ASN A 137 5.57 -30.41 22.18
C ASN A 137 4.42 -29.46 22.54
N GLN A 138 4.34 -28.28 21.91
CA GLN A 138 3.22 -27.36 22.08
C GLN A 138 1.95 -27.90 21.43
N ILE A 139 2.04 -28.54 20.26
CA ILE A 139 0.89 -29.19 19.59
C ILE A 139 0.34 -30.35 20.45
N ARG A 140 1.22 -31.12 21.11
CA ARG A 140 0.82 -32.24 21.97
C ARG A 140 -0.09 -31.81 23.13
N ILE A 141 0.19 -30.66 23.75
CA ILE A 141 -0.55 -30.11 24.90
C ILE A 141 -1.68 -29.15 24.50
N MET A 142 -1.81 -28.82 23.22
CA MET A 142 -2.86 -27.94 22.73
C MET A 142 -4.22 -28.64 22.78
N ASP A 143 -5.27 -27.89 23.13
CA ASP A 143 -6.64 -28.36 23.11
C ASP A 143 -7.17 -28.41 21.67
N PHE A 144 -7.77 -29.54 21.33
CA PHE A 144 -8.48 -29.76 20.07
C PHE A 144 -9.96 -30.05 20.35
N PRO A 145 -10.87 -29.72 19.42
CA PRO A 145 -12.26 -30.11 19.55
C PRO A 145 -12.41 -31.61 19.82
N LYS A 146 -13.32 -31.99 20.71
CA LYS A 146 -13.59 -33.40 20.99
C LYS A 146 -14.19 -34.09 19.75
N GLY A 147 -13.84 -35.36 19.54
CA GLY A 147 -14.37 -36.18 18.44
C GLY A 147 -13.37 -36.42 17.31
N ILE A 148 -13.83 -37.12 16.27
CA ILE A 148 -12.99 -37.65 15.19
C ILE A 148 -12.30 -36.53 14.40
N LEU A 149 -12.97 -35.40 14.19
CA LEU A 149 -12.40 -34.26 13.47
C LEU A 149 -11.19 -33.65 14.21
N GLY A 150 -11.29 -33.43 15.52
CA GLY A 150 -10.16 -32.88 16.28
C GLY A 150 -9.00 -33.86 16.43
N LEU A 151 -9.28 -35.17 16.51
CA LEU A 151 -8.22 -36.21 16.48
C LEU A 151 -7.48 -36.21 15.15
N ARG A 152 -8.22 -36.12 14.03
CA ARG A 152 -7.63 -36.04 12.69
C ARG A 152 -6.75 -34.80 12.55
N ASP A 153 -7.26 -33.63 12.94
CA ASP A 153 -6.52 -32.37 12.78
C ASP A 153 -5.26 -32.36 13.67
N LYS A 154 -5.33 -32.92 14.88
CA LYS A 154 -4.16 -33.12 15.74
C LYS A 154 -3.14 -34.09 15.12
N ALA A 155 -3.60 -35.18 14.52
CA ALA A 155 -2.71 -36.13 13.84
C ALA A 155 -2.03 -35.48 12.63
N LEU A 156 -2.78 -34.75 11.78
CA LEU A 156 -2.24 -34.04 10.62
C LEU A 156 -1.14 -33.03 10.98
N LEU A 157 -1.23 -32.39 12.14
CA LEU A 157 -0.20 -31.45 12.63
C LEU A 157 1.03 -32.14 13.27
N LEU A 158 0.97 -33.45 13.52
CA LEU A 158 2.03 -34.24 14.17
C LEU A 158 2.75 -35.22 13.23
N LEU A 159 2.36 -35.28 11.95
CA LEU A 159 3.04 -36.01 10.88
C LEU A 159 4.22 -35.20 10.31
#